data_AF-A0A453SK46-F1
#
_entry.id   AF-A0A453SK46-F1
#
_cell.length_a   1.000
_cell.length_b   1.000
_cell.length_c   1.000
_cell.angle_alpha   90.00
_cell.angle_beta   90.00
_cell.angle_gamma   90.00
#
_symmetry.space_group_name_H-M   'P 1'
#
loop_
_entity.id
_entity.type
_entity.pdbx_description
1 polymer ?
#
loop_
_entity_poly.entity_id
_entity_poly.type
_entity_poly.pdbx_seq_one_letter_code
_entity_poly.pdbx_strand_id
1 'polypeptide(L)'
;MNPNPPEGPTMDEHCWSNEEYCRATENWYCLSKTLAEREAWAYAEKAGLDVVTVCPPLVFGPLLQPTVNTSSLFLIRYLKCDGVDAMDDRVRNMVDVRDVADALVLAYESPEAAGRYICSAHARKVSEMVYVVRSLHPSLNCANKFVQLVGDEKVFSTEKLQRLGWKFRTLEETLKDSVESYMSAGILS
;
A
#
# COMPACT_ATOMS: atom_id res chain seq x y z
N MET A 1 2.29 -10.40 6.36
CA MET A 1 2.25 -10.60 7.81
C MET A 1 2.96 -11.90 8.14
N ASN A 2 4.16 -11.84 8.71
CA ASN A 2 4.92 -13.02 9.10
C ASN A 2 5.70 -12.65 10.37
N PRO A 3 5.57 -13.41 11.48
CA PRO A 3 6.26 -13.08 12.73
C PRO A 3 7.77 -13.28 12.64
N ASN A 4 8.22 -14.08 11.67
CA ASN A 4 9.63 -14.37 11.40
C ASN A 4 9.93 -14.00 9.93
N PRO A 5 9.95 -12.71 9.57
CA PRO A 5 10.29 -12.29 8.22
C PRO A 5 11.76 -12.67 7.91
N PRO A 6 12.13 -12.91 6.64
CA PRO A 6 13.52 -13.16 6.26
C PRO A 6 14.48 -12.10 6.80
N GLU A 7 15.71 -12.52 7.08
CA GLU A 7 16.78 -11.61 7.49
C GLU A 7 17.06 -10.61 6.36
N GLY A 8 17.22 -9.34 6.71
CA GLY A 8 17.45 -8.27 5.75
C GLY A 8 16.61 -7.01 6.02
N PRO A 9 17.03 -5.88 5.41
CA PRO A 9 16.40 -4.58 5.62
C PRO A 9 15.05 -4.44 4.88
N THR A 10 14.83 -5.24 3.84
CA THR A 10 13.64 -5.16 2.98
C THR A 10 12.95 -6.52 2.83
N MET A 11 11.67 -6.48 2.41
CA MET A 11 10.90 -7.65 1.99
C MET A 11 10.74 -7.64 0.47
N ASP A 12 10.90 -8.80 -0.16
CA ASP A 12 10.83 -8.97 -1.61
C ASP A 12 9.73 -9.99 -2.03
N GLU A 13 9.65 -10.29 -3.31
CA GLU A 13 8.68 -11.22 -3.90
C GLU A 13 8.76 -12.66 -3.37
N HIS A 14 9.87 -13.05 -2.74
CA HIS A 14 10.03 -14.37 -2.13
C HIS A 14 9.37 -14.44 -0.73
N CYS A 15 9.04 -13.29 -0.16
CA CYS A 15 8.39 -13.21 1.14
C CYS A 15 6.88 -13.52 1.04
N TRP A 16 6.44 -14.49 1.83
CA TRP A 16 5.02 -14.82 2.00
C TRP A 16 4.53 -14.51 3.41
N SER A 17 3.24 -14.19 3.53
CA SER A 17 2.59 -14.14 4.84
C SER A 17 2.53 -15.54 5.45
N ASN A 18 2.69 -15.62 6.77
CA ASN A 18 2.52 -16.87 7.50
C ASN A 18 1.02 -17.07 7.81
N GLU A 19 0.45 -18.18 7.34
CA GLU A 19 -0.99 -18.44 7.43
C GLU A 19 -1.43 -18.69 8.87
N GLU A 20 -0.67 -19.47 9.66
CA GLU A 20 -1.01 -19.76 11.06
C GLU A 20 -1.04 -18.49 11.89
N TYR A 21 -0.07 -17.60 11.69
CA TYR A 21 -0.01 -16.30 12.35
C TYR A 21 -1.19 -15.42 11.93
N CYS A 22 -1.53 -15.39 10.64
CA CYS A 22 -2.70 -14.63 10.20
C CYS A 22 -4.00 -15.17 10.82
N ARG A 23 -4.15 -16.49 11.01
CA ARG A 23 -5.28 -17.09 11.73
C ARG A 23 -5.26 -16.72 13.21
N ALA A 24 -4.11 -16.88 13.87
CA ALA A 24 -3.95 -16.65 15.31
C ALA A 24 -4.16 -15.18 15.73
N THR A 25 -3.91 -14.25 14.80
CA THR A 25 -4.09 -12.80 15.01
C THR A 25 -5.34 -12.24 14.32
N GLU A 26 -6.21 -13.12 13.80
CA GLU A 26 -7.46 -12.76 13.11
C GLU A 26 -7.26 -11.78 11.93
N ASN A 27 -6.09 -11.80 11.30
CA ASN A 27 -5.76 -11.04 10.09
C ASN A 27 -6.37 -11.69 8.84
N TRP A 28 -7.70 -11.82 8.84
CA TRP A 28 -8.47 -12.54 7.82
C TRP A 28 -8.30 -11.98 6.42
N TYR A 29 -8.15 -10.66 6.28
CA TYR A 29 -7.84 -10.04 4.98
C TYR A 29 -6.52 -10.56 4.43
N CYS A 30 -5.43 -10.50 5.20
CA CYS A 30 -4.12 -10.98 4.78
C CYS A 30 -4.14 -12.49 4.50
N LEU A 31 -4.81 -13.28 5.33
CA LEU A 31 -4.97 -14.72 5.10
C LEU A 31 -5.69 -15.00 3.79
N SER A 32 -6.84 -14.37 3.56
CA SER A 32 -7.66 -14.58 2.36
C SER A 32 -6.90 -14.23 1.09
N LYS A 33 -6.16 -13.10 1.08
CA LYS A 33 -5.32 -12.70 -0.05
C LYS A 33 -4.17 -13.66 -0.31
N THR A 34 -3.53 -14.15 0.76
CA THR A 34 -2.44 -15.14 0.66
C THR A 34 -2.93 -16.46 0.07
N LEU A 35 -4.06 -16.97 0.56
CA LEU A 35 -4.65 -18.21 0.08
C LEU A 35 -5.14 -18.08 -1.37
N ALA A 36 -5.81 -16.97 -1.70
CA ALA A 36 -6.29 -16.72 -3.06
C ALA A 36 -5.14 -16.62 -4.07
N GLU A 37 -4.03 -15.95 -3.71
CA GLU A 37 -2.85 -15.88 -4.58
C GLU A 37 -2.26 -17.26 -4.82
N ARG A 38 -2.10 -18.08 -3.77
CA ARG A 38 -1.59 -19.45 -3.90
C ARG A 38 -2.48 -20.34 -4.76
N GLU A 39 -3.80 -20.24 -4.58
CA GLU A 39 -4.75 -21.01 -5.38
C GLU A 39 -4.71 -20.58 -6.85
N ALA A 40 -4.58 -19.28 -7.14
CA ALA A 40 -4.43 -18.79 -8.50
C ALA A 40 -3.20 -19.42 -9.19
N TRP A 41 -2.05 -19.47 -8.49
CA TRP A 41 -0.84 -20.12 -8.99
C TRP A 41 -1.02 -21.63 -9.19
N ALA A 42 -1.58 -22.33 -8.21
CA ALA A 42 -1.81 -23.77 -8.29
C ALA A 42 -2.78 -24.16 -9.41
N TYR A 43 -3.80 -23.33 -9.66
CA TYR A 43 -4.73 -23.52 -10.77
C TYR A 43 -4.06 -23.23 -12.11
N ALA A 44 -3.29 -22.15 -12.21
CA ALA A 44 -2.57 -21.76 -13.42
C ALA A 44 -1.63 -22.87 -13.92
N GLU A 45 -0.87 -23.48 -13.01
CA GLU A 45 0.01 -24.61 -13.31
C GLU A 45 -0.76 -25.80 -13.90
N LYS A 46 -1.92 -26.13 -13.33
CA LYS A 46 -2.77 -27.24 -13.82
C LYS A 46 -3.45 -26.93 -15.14
N ALA A 47 -3.84 -25.67 -15.36
CA ALA A 47 -4.59 -25.23 -16.53
C ALA A 47 -3.68 -24.79 -17.70
N GLY A 48 -2.36 -24.70 -17.48
CA GLY A 48 -1.41 -24.17 -18.47
C GLY A 48 -1.63 -22.69 -18.76
N LEU A 49 -2.07 -21.92 -17.75
CA LEU A 49 -2.25 -20.47 -17.86
C LEU A 49 -0.97 -19.75 -17.45
N ASP A 50 -0.63 -18.70 -18.18
CA ASP A 50 0.37 -17.74 -17.74
C ASP A 50 -0.25 -16.74 -16.77
N VAL A 51 0.32 -16.65 -15.57
CA VAL A 51 -0.17 -15.79 -14.49
C VAL A 51 0.98 -14.98 -13.96
N VAL A 52 0.72 -13.69 -13.75
CA VAL A 52 1.58 -12.75 -13.05
C VAL A 52 0.76 -12.10 -11.94
N THR A 53 1.34 -11.91 -10.76
CA THR A 53 0.65 -11.25 -9.65
C THR A 53 1.34 -9.95 -9.28
N VAL A 54 0.55 -8.89 -9.09
CA VAL A 54 1.02 -7.59 -8.62
C VAL A 54 0.47 -7.36 -7.21
N CYS A 55 1.37 -7.12 -6.26
CA CYS A 55 1.09 -7.03 -4.84
C CYS A 55 1.31 -5.59 -4.33
N PRO A 56 0.29 -4.71 -4.38
CA PRO A 56 0.41 -3.36 -3.83
C PRO A 56 0.20 -3.33 -2.30
N PRO A 57 0.79 -2.35 -1.60
CA PRO A 57 0.54 -2.07 -0.18
C PRO A 57 -0.70 -1.17 -0.03
N LEU A 58 -0.67 -0.18 0.87
CA LEU A 58 -1.71 0.86 0.88
C LEU A 58 -1.69 1.64 -0.43
N VAL A 59 -2.84 1.70 -1.09
CA VAL A 59 -3.01 2.44 -2.34
C VAL A 59 -3.72 3.76 -2.06
N PHE A 60 -3.04 4.86 -2.38
CA PHE A 60 -3.58 6.22 -2.29
C PHE A 60 -3.67 6.84 -3.68
N GLY A 61 -4.40 7.93 -3.82
CA GLY A 61 -4.55 8.65 -5.09
C GLY A 61 -5.97 9.19 -5.26
N PRO A 62 -6.23 9.86 -6.39
CA PRO A 62 -7.55 10.41 -6.68
C PRO A 62 -8.60 9.31 -6.84
N LEU A 63 -9.80 9.56 -6.34
CA LEU A 63 -10.94 8.64 -6.45
C LEU A 63 -11.70 8.90 -7.75
N LEU A 64 -11.86 7.86 -8.57
CA LEU A 64 -12.80 7.89 -9.71
C LEU A 64 -14.20 7.46 -9.29
N GLN A 65 -14.29 6.60 -8.27
CA GLN A 65 -15.54 6.13 -7.70
C GLN A 65 -16.12 7.13 -6.68
N PRO A 66 -17.44 7.16 -6.46
CA PRO A 66 -18.07 8.10 -5.52
C PRO A 66 -17.88 7.73 -4.05
N THR A 67 -17.39 6.52 -3.74
CA THR A 67 -17.27 5.99 -2.37
C THR A 67 -15.82 5.84 -1.93
N VAL A 68 -15.53 6.19 -0.68
CA VAL A 68 -14.22 6.01 -0.06
C VAL A 68 -13.91 4.52 0.13
N ASN A 69 -12.80 4.04 -0.40
CA ASN A 69 -12.28 2.71 -0.13
C ASN A 69 -11.43 2.69 1.17
N THR A 70 -11.13 1.49 1.67
CA THR A 70 -10.45 1.30 2.96
C THR A 70 -9.10 2.01 3.06
N SER A 71 -8.27 1.98 2.01
CA SER A 71 -6.96 2.65 2.02
C SER A 71 -7.12 4.15 2.19
N SER A 72 -7.95 4.79 1.36
CA SER A 72 -8.24 6.23 1.49
C SER A 72 -8.85 6.58 2.86
N LEU A 73 -9.66 5.71 3.45
CA LEU A 73 -10.17 5.90 4.81
C LEU A 73 -9.04 5.94 5.85
N PHE A 74 -7.98 5.14 5.71
CA PHE A 74 -6.80 5.25 6.59
C PHE A 74 -6.13 6.61 6.47
N LEU A 75 -5.93 7.10 5.24
CA LEU A 75 -5.34 8.43 5.03
C LEU A 75 -6.21 9.53 5.64
N ILE A 76 -7.53 9.48 5.42
CA ILE A 76 -8.48 10.44 6.02
C ILE A 76 -8.41 10.40 7.55
N ARG A 77 -8.32 9.21 8.16
CA ARG A 77 -8.16 9.06 9.61
C ARG A 77 -6.89 9.72 10.12
N TYR A 78 -5.76 9.51 9.43
CA TYR A 78 -4.49 10.15 9.80
C TYR A 78 -4.58 11.68 9.77
N LEU A 79 -5.38 12.23 8.86
CA LEU A 79 -5.59 13.66 8.77
C LEU A 79 -6.56 14.15 9.86
N LYS A 80 -7.77 13.58 9.99
CA LYS A 80 -8.82 14.11 10.88
C LYS A 80 -8.61 13.85 12.37
N CYS A 81 -7.68 12.97 12.73
CA CYS A 81 -7.40 12.63 14.13
C CYS A 81 -8.61 12.05 14.91
N ASP A 82 -9.62 11.48 14.23
CA ASP A 82 -10.87 10.82 14.70
C ASP A 82 -11.10 10.71 16.23
N GLY A 83 -11.11 11.84 16.95
CA GLY A 83 -11.28 11.89 18.41
C GLY A 83 -10.23 11.13 19.22
N VAL A 84 -9.06 10.81 18.68
CA VAL A 84 -7.97 10.13 19.39
C VAL A 84 -6.90 11.11 19.86
N ASP A 85 -6.42 10.91 21.09
CA ASP A 85 -5.40 11.78 21.70
C ASP A 85 -4.06 11.74 20.97
N ALA A 86 -3.71 10.61 20.34
CA ALA A 86 -2.49 10.47 19.55
C ALA A 86 -2.65 9.37 18.49
N MET A 87 -2.02 9.57 17.33
CA MET A 87 -1.94 8.59 16.25
C MET A 87 -0.71 7.70 16.39
N ASP A 88 -0.84 6.43 15.97
CA ASP A 88 0.28 5.48 15.90
C ASP A 88 1.27 5.91 14.80
N ASP A 89 2.49 6.26 15.18
CA ASP A 89 3.54 6.73 14.28
C ASP A 89 4.36 5.61 13.67
N ARG A 90 3.70 4.71 12.96
CA ARG A 90 4.35 3.58 12.29
C ARG A 90 4.72 3.88 10.85
N VAL A 91 5.78 3.27 10.36
CA VAL A 91 6.09 3.25 8.92
C VAL A 91 5.01 2.47 8.18
N ARG A 92 4.48 3.05 7.11
CA ARG A 92 3.55 2.40 6.17
C ARG A 92 4.15 2.38 4.77
N ASN A 93 4.05 1.23 4.11
CA ASN A 93 4.29 1.12 2.67
C ASN A 93 3.08 1.65 1.88
N MET A 94 3.31 2.40 0.81
CA MET A 94 2.26 2.98 -0.01
C MET A 94 2.64 3.12 -1.48
N VAL A 95 1.64 3.28 -2.34
CA VAL A 95 1.78 3.50 -3.79
C VAL A 95 0.61 4.33 -4.32
N ASP A 96 0.83 5.09 -5.40
CA ASP A 96 -0.24 5.79 -6.11
C ASP A 96 -1.12 4.78 -6.89
N VAL A 97 -2.44 4.96 -6.88
CA VAL A 97 -3.40 4.12 -7.60
C VAL A 97 -3.15 4.09 -9.11
N ARG A 98 -2.65 5.19 -9.67
CA ARG A 98 -2.28 5.29 -11.08
C ARG A 98 -1.01 4.49 -11.36
N ASP A 99 -0.04 4.51 -10.44
CA ASP A 99 1.17 3.69 -10.57
C ASP A 99 0.85 2.18 -10.48
N VAL A 100 -0.17 1.79 -9.70
CA VAL A 100 -0.67 0.40 -9.67
C VAL A 100 -1.32 0.01 -11.00
N ALA A 101 -2.12 0.90 -11.58
CA ALA A 101 -2.71 0.66 -12.90
C ALA A 101 -1.62 0.53 -13.97
N ASP A 102 -0.64 1.44 -13.97
CA ASP A 102 0.52 1.41 -14.86
C ASP A 102 1.33 0.12 -14.68
N ALA A 103 1.52 -0.36 -13.44
CA ALA A 103 2.20 -1.62 -13.14
C ALA A 103 1.46 -2.85 -13.68
N LEU A 104 0.13 -2.88 -13.57
CA LEU A 104 -0.69 -3.98 -14.09
C LEU A 104 -0.62 -4.06 -15.61
N VAL A 105 -0.71 -2.91 -16.29
CA VAL A 105 -0.57 -2.84 -17.76
C VAL A 105 0.83 -3.26 -18.17
N LEU A 106 1.87 -2.72 -17.53
CA LEU A 106 3.26 -3.07 -17.82
C LEU A 106 3.53 -4.56 -17.65
N ALA A 107 3.08 -5.15 -16.54
CA ALA A 107 3.25 -6.58 -16.28
C ALA A 107 2.51 -7.46 -17.29
N TYR A 108 1.39 -7.00 -17.84
CA TYR A 108 0.65 -7.69 -18.89
C TYR A 108 1.31 -7.59 -20.26
N GLU A 109 1.89 -6.42 -20.59
CA GLU A 109 2.48 -6.14 -21.90
C GLU A 109 3.92 -6.66 -22.04
N SER A 110 4.65 -6.83 -20.94
CA SER A 110 6.03 -7.34 -20.91
C SER A 110 6.07 -8.87 -21.05
N PRO A 111 6.56 -9.44 -22.18
CA PRO A 111 6.62 -10.89 -22.38
C PRO A 111 7.57 -11.62 -21.40
N GLU A 112 8.51 -10.88 -20.80
CA GLU A 112 9.44 -11.37 -19.78
C GLU A 112 8.88 -11.29 -18.35
N ALA A 113 7.69 -10.71 -18.16
CA ALA A 113 7.08 -10.61 -16.84
C ALA A 113 6.69 -12.00 -16.33
N ALA A 114 7.16 -12.36 -15.13
CA ALA A 114 6.90 -13.66 -14.55
C ALA A 114 6.87 -13.63 -13.03
N GLY A 115 6.03 -14.45 -12.43
CA GLY A 115 5.94 -14.57 -10.97
C GLY A 115 5.19 -13.41 -10.32
N ARG A 116 5.63 -13.05 -9.12
CA ARG A 116 5.04 -11.97 -8.31
C ARG A 116 5.80 -10.66 -8.54
N TYR A 117 5.17 -9.52 -8.33
CA TYR A 117 5.79 -8.19 -8.35
C TYR A 117 5.25 -7.38 -7.19
N ILE A 118 6.13 -6.86 -6.32
CA ILE A 118 5.70 -5.89 -5.30
C ILE A 118 5.61 -4.50 -5.93
N CYS A 119 4.45 -3.87 -5.77
CA CYS A 119 4.14 -2.54 -6.32
C CYS A 119 4.01 -1.52 -5.19
N SER A 120 5.15 -1.14 -4.60
CA SER A 120 5.29 -0.16 -3.51
C SER A 120 6.21 0.99 -3.95
N ALA A 121 5.86 2.24 -3.66
CA ALA A 121 6.67 3.38 -4.07
C ALA A 121 7.42 3.99 -2.87
N HIS A 122 6.72 4.13 -1.73
CA HIS A 122 7.23 4.85 -0.57
C HIS A 122 6.98 4.07 0.72
N ALA A 123 7.91 4.17 1.66
CA ALA A 123 7.74 3.75 3.05
C ALA A 123 8.04 4.93 3.96
N ARG A 124 7.02 5.44 4.66
CA ARG A 124 7.11 6.67 5.47
C ARG A 124 6.33 6.53 6.77
N LYS A 125 6.77 7.29 7.77
CA LYS A 125 6.03 7.46 9.02
C LYS A 125 4.69 8.13 8.77
N VAL A 126 3.70 7.86 9.62
CA VAL A 126 2.41 8.56 9.54
C VAL A 126 2.59 10.06 9.75
N SER A 127 3.43 10.45 10.71
CA SER A 127 3.75 11.85 10.98
C SER A 127 4.35 12.57 9.77
N GLU A 128 5.23 11.91 9.01
CA GLU A 128 5.82 12.44 7.78
C GLU A 128 4.77 12.67 6.68
N MET A 129 3.87 11.69 6.46
CA MET A 129 2.76 11.86 5.51
C MET A 129 1.87 13.04 5.87
N VAL A 130 1.49 13.16 7.15
CA VAL A 130 0.64 14.25 7.65
C VAL A 130 1.36 15.60 7.55
N TYR A 131 2.67 15.63 7.78
CA TYR A 131 3.48 16.84 7.59
C TYR A 131 3.47 17.32 6.14
N VAL A 132 3.64 16.42 5.16
CA VAL A 132 3.56 16.74 3.73
C VAL A 132 2.17 17.28 3.36
N VAL A 133 1.10 16.65 3.83
CA VAL A 133 -0.25 17.15 3.56
C VAL A 133 -0.47 18.53 4.17
N ARG A 134 0.00 18.76 5.40
CA ARG A 134 -0.13 20.05 6.07
C ARG A 134 0.66 21.17 5.39
N SER A 135 1.82 20.89 4.80
CA SER A 135 2.58 21.89 4.06
C SER A 135 1.88 22.29 2.75
N LEU A 136 1.16 21.36 2.12
CA LEU A 136 0.39 21.58 0.90
C LEU A 136 -0.98 22.23 1.17
N HIS A 137 -1.62 21.87 2.29
CA HIS A 137 -2.95 22.35 2.69
C HIS A 137 -2.96 22.82 4.16
N PRO A 138 -2.39 24.00 4.48
CA PRO A 138 -2.25 24.47 5.86
C PRO A 138 -3.57 24.72 6.60
N SER A 139 -4.67 24.86 5.87
CA SER A 139 -6.01 25.06 6.44
C SER A 139 -6.63 23.78 7.00
N LEU A 140 -6.11 22.60 6.65
CA LEU A 140 -6.61 21.33 7.17
C LEU A 140 -6.18 21.17 8.63
N ASN A 141 -7.14 20.90 9.50
CA ASN A 141 -6.88 20.58 10.90
C ASN A 141 -6.37 19.13 11.02
N CYS A 142 -5.07 18.96 10.79
CA CYS A 142 -4.41 17.67 10.83
C CYS A 142 -4.04 17.22 12.25
N ALA A 143 -3.92 15.91 12.45
CA ALA A 143 -3.32 15.32 13.65
C ALA A 143 -1.96 15.97 14.00
N ASN A 144 -1.75 16.27 15.28
CA ASN A 144 -0.55 16.94 15.77
C ASN A 144 0.27 16.10 16.75
N LYS A 145 -0.28 14.99 17.25
CA LYS A 145 0.37 14.11 18.22
C LYS A 145 0.50 12.70 17.66
N PHE A 146 1.75 12.25 17.59
CA PHE A 146 2.15 10.98 17.03
C PHE A 146 3.01 10.24 18.06
N VAL A 147 2.71 8.97 18.31
CA VAL A 147 3.43 8.12 19.27
C VAL A 147 3.63 6.75 18.66
N GLN A 148 4.80 6.15 18.84
CA GLN A 148 5.02 4.77 18.39
C GLN A 148 4.24 3.81 19.29
N LEU A 149 3.17 3.19 18.78
CA LEU A 149 2.39 2.19 19.50
C LEU A 149 2.70 0.77 19.01
N VAL A 150 2.89 0.62 17.70
CA VAL A 150 3.18 -0.67 17.05
C VAL A 150 4.53 -0.59 16.35
N GLY A 151 5.21 -1.71 16.15
CA GLY A 151 6.45 -1.75 15.35
C GLY A 151 6.24 -1.29 13.90
N ASP A 152 7.31 -0.77 13.31
CA ASP A 152 7.31 -0.32 11.91
C ASP A 152 7.13 -1.47 10.93
N GLU A 153 6.42 -1.22 9.83
CA GLU A 153 6.44 -2.15 8.70
C GLU A 153 7.86 -2.22 8.13
N LYS A 154 8.32 -3.43 7.79
CA LYS A 154 9.51 -3.58 6.94
C LYS A 154 9.25 -2.92 5.59
N VAL A 155 10.29 -2.27 5.04
CA VAL A 155 10.23 -1.64 3.72
C VAL A 155 10.18 -2.71 2.64
N PHE A 156 9.38 -2.49 1.61
CA PHE A 156 9.30 -3.42 0.48
C PHE A 156 10.31 -3.06 -0.61
N SER A 157 10.96 -4.09 -1.17
CA SER A 157 11.76 -3.98 -2.38
C SER A 157 10.84 -3.97 -3.60
N THR A 158 11.10 -3.08 -4.54
CA THR A 158 10.38 -2.97 -5.82
C THR A 158 11.29 -3.02 -7.02
N GLU A 159 12.54 -3.41 -6.81
CA GLU A 159 13.54 -3.46 -7.87
C GLU A 159 13.10 -4.34 -9.04
N LYS A 160 12.41 -5.44 -8.76
CA LYS A 160 11.93 -6.36 -9.80
C LYS A 160 10.97 -5.66 -10.75
N LEU A 161 10.02 -4.88 -10.23
CA LEU A 161 9.06 -4.13 -11.04
C LEU A 161 9.74 -2.96 -11.76
N GLN A 162 10.68 -2.27 -11.10
CA GLN A 162 11.46 -1.19 -11.73
C GLN A 162 12.35 -1.70 -12.87
N ARG A 163 12.87 -2.93 -12.80
CA ARG A 163 13.64 -3.55 -13.89
C ARG A 163 12.81 -3.80 -15.15
N LEU A 164 11.48 -3.92 -15.04
CA LEU A 164 10.56 -3.91 -16.20
C LEU A 164 10.35 -2.50 -16.78
N GLY A 165 10.91 -1.46 -16.16
CA GLY A 165 10.75 -0.07 -16.58
C GLY A 165 9.67 0.70 -15.80
N TRP A 166 9.10 0.11 -14.73
CA TRP A 166 8.13 0.79 -13.89
C TRP A 166 8.75 2.01 -13.19
N LYS A 167 8.02 3.12 -13.25
CA LYS A 167 8.34 4.37 -12.57
C LYS A 167 7.13 4.75 -11.73
N PHE A 168 7.37 5.42 -10.62
CA PHE A 168 6.32 5.82 -9.71
C PHE A 168 6.39 7.30 -9.39
N ARG A 169 5.24 7.86 -9.02
CA ARG A 169 5.05 9.26 -8.66
C ARG A 169 5.71 9.59 -7.32
N THR A 170 5.99 10.86 -7.10
CA THR A 170 6.52 11.31 -5.81
C THR A 170 5.50 11.15 -4.69
N LEU A 171 5.96 11.15 -3.45
CA LEU A 171 5.09 11.08 -2.28
C LEU A 171 4.18 12.32 -2.24
N GLU A 172 4.75 13.48 -2.52
CA GLU A 172 4.08 14.78 -2.55
C GLU A 172 2.95 14.79 -3.57
N GLU A 173 3.20 14.36 -4.82
CA GLU A 173 2.17 14.27 -5.85
C GLU A 173 1.04 13.29 -5.45
N THR A 174 1.40 12.12 -4.93
CA THR A 174 0.43 11.10 -4.51
C THR A 174 -0.50 11.63 -3.42
N LEU A 175 0.08 12.26 -2.38
CA LEU A 175 -0.68 12.79 -1.24
C LEU A 175 -1.49 14.03 -1.63
N LYS A 176 -0.93 14.93 -2.44
CA LYS A 176 -1.61 16.12 -2.95
C LYS A 176 -2.88 15.73 -3.71
N ASP A 177 -2.74 14.89 -4.74
CA ASP A 177 -3.85 14.52 -5.62
C ASP A 177 -4.91 13.70 -4.86
N SER A 178 -4.49 12.89 -3.88
CA SER A 178 -5.43 12.21 -2.97
C SER A 178 -6.29 13.21 -2.20
N VAL A 179 -5.65 14.17 -1.53
CA VAL A 179 -6.31 15.14 -0.65
C VAL A 179 -7.20 16.09 -1.45
N GLU A 180 -6.71 16.62 -2.58
CA GLU A 180 -7.50 17.46 -3.48
C GLU A 180 -8.75 16.72 -4.01
N SER A 181 -8.62 15.43 -4.33
CA SER A 181 -9.76 14.59 -4.71
C SER A 181 -10.75 14.43 -3.55
N TYR A 182 -10.29 14.15 -2.33
CA TYR A 182 -11.18 14.01 -1.17
C TYR A 182 -11.89 15.31 -0.82
N MET A 183 -11.22 16.45 -0.95
CA MET A 183 -11.81 17.77 -0.74
C MET A 183 -12.86 18.09 -1.80
N SER A 184 -12.55 17.84 -3.08
CA SER A 184 -13.47 18.06 -4.20
C SER A 184 -14.74 17.20 -4.09
N ALA A 185 -14.62 16.01 -3.50
CA ALA A 185 -15.73 15.11 -3.23
C ALA A 185 -16.46 15.41 -1.90
N GLY A 186 -16.07 16.44 -1.15
CA GLY A 186 -16.68 16.82 0.13
C GLY A 186 -16.45 15.83 1.27
N ILE A 187 -15.48 14.93 1.14
CA ILE A 187 -15.12 13.90 2.14
C ILE A 187 -14.23 14.52 3.23
N LEU A 188 -13.36 15.44 2.83
CA LEU A 188 -12.41 16.13 3.68
C LEU A 188 -12.65 17.65 3.57
N SER A 189 -12.69 18.33 4.71
CA SER A 189 -12.96 19.77 4.85
C SER A 189 -12.08 20.33 5.95
#